data_AF-A0A2N5YTW3-F1
#
_entry.id   AF-A0A2N5YTW3-F1
#
_cell.length_a   1.000
_cell.length_b   1.000
_cell.length_c   1.000
_cell.angle_alpha   90.00
_cell.angle_beta   90.00
_cell.angle_gamma   90.00
#
_symmetry.space_group_name_H-M   'P 1'
#
loop_
_entity.id
_entity.type
_entity.pdbx_description
1 polymer ?
#
loop_
_entity_poly.entity_id
_entity_poly.type
_entity_poly.pdbx_seq_one_letter_code
_entity_poly.pdbx_strand_id
1 'polypeptide(L)'
;MAQLQREIEKLIAEEAKRSSGSNTGKYELTPEEKIVSTNFGNNKGKLPWPVERGVIISYFGKQAHPVLKSITLDNKGIDISTTTGSTARAVFDGEVRKVFSITGAQNAVIIRHGEYLTVYTHLDDTYVSVGESVVTKQALGTIHTDN
;
A
#
# COMPACT_ATOMS: atom_id res chain seq x y z
N MET A 1 -14.55 1.31 0.34
CA MET A 1 -13.60 1.95 1.30
C MET A 1 -13.60 1.38 2.72
N ALA A 2 -14.76 1.10 3.36
CA ALA A 2 -14.77 0.56 4.74
C ALA A 2 -14.08 -0.81 4.89
N GLN A 3 -14.20 -1.68 3.88
CA GLN A 3 -13.55 -3.00 3.86
C GLN A 3 -12.01 -2.90 3.90
N LEU A 4 -11.42 -2.00 3.10
CA LEU A 4 -9.97 -1.79 3.07
C LEU A 4 -9.42 -1.38 4.44
N GLN A 5 -10.07 -0.41 5.09
CA GLN A 5 -9.65 0.09 6.40
C GLN A 5 -9.72 -1.00 7.45
N ARG A 6 -10.82 -1.77 7.45
CA ARG A 6 -10.99 -2.91 8.34
C ARG A 6 -9.90 -3.96 8.14
N GLU A 7 -9.50 -4.23 6.90
CA GLU A 7 -8.45 -5.21 6.64
C GLU A 7 -7.06 -4.71 7.06
N ILE A 8 -6.76 -3.42 6.86
CA ILE A 8 -5.52 -2.81 7.37
C ILE A 8 -5.48 -2.88 8.90
N GLU A 9 -6.55 -2.49 9.57
CA GLU A 9 -6.66 -2.54 11.04
C GLU A 9 -6.53 -3.97 11.57
N LYS A 10 -7.17 -4.93 10.91
CA LYS A 10 -7.06 -6.35 11.27
C LYS A 10 -5.63 -6.84 11.12
N LEU A 11 -4.93 -6.44 10.06
CA LEU A 11 -3.54 -6.80 9.81
C LEU A 11 -2.64 -6.23 10.92
N ILE A 12 -2.79 -4.93 11.24
CA ILE A 12 -2.05 -4.27 12.33
C ILE A 12 -2.31 -4.98 13.68
N ALA A 13 -3.56 -5.32 13.98
CA ALA A 13 -3.93 -6.01 15.22
C ALA A 13 -3.36 -7.45 15.28
N GLU A 14 -3.33 -8.15 14.15
CA GLU A 14 -2.75 -9.49 14.06
C GLU A 14 -1.24 -9.47 14.28
N GLU A 15 -0.53 -8.53 13.66
CA GLU A 15 0.90 -8.33 13.89
C GLU A 15 1.19 -8.01 15.37
N ALA A 16 0.43 -7.07 15.97
CA ALA A 16 0.59 -6.71 17.37
C ALA A 16 0.41 -7.91 18.33
N LYS A 17 -0.47 -8.86 17.99
CA LYS A 17 -0.64 -10.10 18.76
C LYS A 17 0.52 -11.07 18.54
N ARG A 18 1.07 -11.20 17.34
CA ARG A 18 2.23 -12.08 17.07
C ARG A 18 3.47 -11.65 17.88
N SER A 19 3.60 -10.37 18.19
CA SER A 19 4.66 -9.82 19.05
C SER A 19 4.42 -9.88 20.56
N SER A 20 3.30 -10.43 21.03
CA SER A 20 2.90 -10.36 22.45
C SER A 20 3.70 -11.23 23.44
N GLY A 21 4.85 -11.76 23.01
CA GLY A 21 5.90 -12.27 23.91
C GLY A 21 6.77 -11.16 24.56
N SER A 22 6.70 -9.92 24.06
CA SER A 22 7.44 -8.77 24.63
C SER A 22 6.55 -7.92 25.54
N ASN A 23 7.06 -7.63 26.74
CA ASN A 23 6.37 -6.96 27.85
C ASN A 23 6.07 -5.46 27.62
N THR A 24 6.20 -4.96 26.38
CA THR A 24 6.16 -3.51 26.05
C THR A 24 4.99 -3.09 25.16
N GLY A 25 4.15 -4.02 24.69
CA GLY A 25 2.99 -3.71 23.85
C GLY A 25 3.35 -3.10 22.48
N LYS A 26 4.63 -3.14 22.09
CA LYS A 26 5.13 -2.72 20.79
C LYS A 26 5.55 -3.96 20.00
N TYR A 27 5.25 -3.96 18.70
CA TYR A 27 5.75 -4.99 17.81
C TYR A 27 7.28 -4.94 17.78
N GLU A 28 7.94 -6.01 18.20
CA GLU A 28 9.39 -6.15 18.06
C GLU A 28 9.71 -6.63 16.65
N LEU A 29 10.29 -5.75 15.85
CA LEU A 29 10.82 -6.08 14.53
C LEU A 29 11.95 -7.09 14.67
N THR A 30 11.95 -8.12 13.81
CA THR A 30 13.13 -8.97 13.63
C THR A 30 14.33 -8.12 13.17
N PRO A 31 15.57 -8.59 13.36
CA PRO A 31 16.75 -7.86 12.88
C PRO A 31 16.68 -7.53 11.39
N GLU A 32 16.15 -8.43 10.57
CA GLU A 32 15.96 -8.25 9.13
C GLU A 32 14.91 -7.17 8.85
N GLU A 33 13.73 -7.25 9.48
CA GLU A 33 12.69 -6.22 9.34
C GLU A 33 13.14 -4.84 9.82
N LYS A 34 13.99 -4.77 10.84
CA LYS A 34 14.54 -3.50 11.34
C LYS A 34 15.47 -2.85 10.32
N ILE A 35 16.26 -3.64 9.61
CA ILE A 35 17.11 -3.15 8.51
C ILE A 35 16.24 -2.61 7.39
N VAL A 36 15.24 -3.37 6.94
CA VAL A 36 14.29 -2.94 5.90
C VAL A 36 13.55 -1.66 6.34
N SER A 37 13.07 -1.61 7.57
CA SER A 37 12.39 -0.44 8.16
C SER A 37 13.27 0.80 8.12
N THR A 38 14.51 0.66 8.61
CA THR A 38 15.50 1.74 8.64
C THR A 38 15.80 2.25 7.24
N ASN A 39 16.01 1.33 6.29
CA ASN A 39 16.28 1.68 4.91
C ASN A 39 15.09 2.35 4.22
N PHE A 40 13.86 1.88 4.47
CA PHE A 40 12.64 2.52 3.97
C PHE A 40 12.52 3.95 4.50
N GLY A 41 12.68 4.14 5.82
CA GLY A 41 12.63 5.45 6.47
C GLY A 41 13.71 6.42 5.95
N ASN A 42 14.94 5.92 5.74
CA ASN A 42 16.05 6.71 5.19
C ASN A 42 15.82 7.14 3.74
N ASN A 43 15.03 6.40 2.97
CA ASN A 43 14.68 6.73 1.59
C ASN A 43 13.41 7.59 1.48
N LYS A 44 12.87 8.12 2.58
CA LYS A 44 11.73 9.04 2.55
C LYS A 44 11.97 10.19 1.58
N GLY A 45 11.03 10.40 0.65
CA GLY A 45 11.11 11.41 -0.41
C GLY A 45 11.98 11.02 -1.61
N LYS A 46 12.65 9.85 -1.57
CA LYS A 46 13.48 9.30 -2.65
C LYS A 46 13.01 7.92 -3.13
N LEU A 47 11.92 7.40 -2.57
CA LEU A 47 11.31 6.15 -2.99
C LEU A 47 10.91 6.24 -4.47
N PRO A 48 11.15 5.19 -5.27
CA PRO A 48 10.71 5.15 -6.66
C PRO A 48 9.19 5.24 -6.76
N TRP A 49 8.73 5.76 -7.90
CA TRP A 49 7.31 5.82 -8.20
C TRP A 49 6.70 4.42 -8.32
N PRO A 50 5.48 4.21 -7.78
CA PRO A 50 4.78 2.92 -7.85
C PRO A 50 4.30 2.58 -9.27
N VAL A 51 4.41 3.51 -10.22
CA VAL A 51 4.12 3.32 -11.64
C VAL A 51 5.29 3.81 -12.48
N GLU A 52 5.43 3.33 -13.71
CA GLU A 52 6.50 3.79 -14.60
C GLU A 52 6.29 5.24 -15.06
N ARG A 53 5.04 5.58 -15.40
CA ARG A 53 4.62 6.91 -15.82
C ARG A 53 3.25 7.20 -15.23
N GLY A 54 3.01 8.42 -14.78
CA GLY A 54 1.70 8.82 -14.28
C GLY A 54 1.69 10.24 -13.73
N VAL A 55 0.49 10.72 -13.45
CA VAL A 55 0.23 12.05 -12.87
C VAL A 55 -0.64 11.88 -11.63
N ILE A 56 -0.28 12.56 -10.55
CA ILE A 56 -1.09 12.57 -9.34
C ILE A 56 -2.37 13.36 -9.61
N ILE A 57 -3.52 12.70 -9.48
CA ILE A 57 -4.84 13.30 -9.68
C ILE A 57 -5.57 13.59 -8.36
N SER A 58 -5.19 12.92 -7.27
CA SER A 58 -5.63 13.24 -5.91
C SER A 58 -4.48 13.06 -4.93
N TYR A 59 -4.37 14.00 -3.99
CA TYR A 59 -3.34 13.99 -2.96
C TYR A 59 -3.93 13.55 -1.61
N PHE A 60 -3.04 13.14 -0.72
CA PHE A 60 -3.40 12.76 0.64
C PHE A 60 -4.06 13.90 1.42
N GLY A 61 -5.07 13.52 2.22
CA GLY A 61 -5.78 14.37 3.16
C GLY A 61 -7.12 14.88 2.62
N LYS A 62 -7.65 15.89 3.31
CA LYS A 62 -8.92 16.50 2.97
C LYS A 62 -8.76 17.51 1.84
N GLN A 63 -9.48 17.28 0.75
CA GLN A 63 -9.47 18.11 -0.45
C GLN A 63 -10.90 18.50 -0.83
N ALA A 64 -11.12 19.73 -1.27
CA ALA A 64 -12.43 20.09 -1.82
C ALA A 64 -12.65 19.35 -3.15
N HIS A 65 -13.87 18.83 -3.38
CA HIS A 65 -14.19 18.23 -4.66
C HIS A 65 -14.05 19.31 -5.77
N PRO A 66 -13.37 19.01 -6.88
CA PRO A 66 -13.02 20.02 -7.90
C PRO A 66 -14.21 20.70 -8.59
N VAL A 67 -15.43 20.19 -8.38
CA VAL A 67 -16.67 20.64 -9.04
C VAL A 67 -17.71 20.98 -7.97
N LEU A 68 -17.89 20.09 -6.99
CA LEU A 68 -18.87 20.23 -5.93
C LEU A 68 -18.26 20.91 -4.70
N LYS A 69 -18.33 22.24 -4.66
CA LYS A 69 -17.70 23.10 -3.62
C LYS A 69 -18.09 22.77 -2.17
N SER A 70 -19.21 22.07 -1.95
CA SER A 70 -19.70 21.68 -0.62
C SER A 70 -19.27 20.27 -0.19
N ILE A 71 -18.55 19.54 -1.05
CA ILE A 71 -18.09 18.18 -0.76
C ILE A 71 -16.58 18.21 -0.52
N THR A 72 -16.18 17.62 0.61
CA THR A 72 -14.78 17.39 0.95
C THR A 72 -14.47 15.92 0.75
N LEU A 73 -13.53 15.63 -0.13
CA LEU A 73 -12.92 14.33 -0.32
C LEU A 73 -11.85 14.13 0.76
N ASP A 74 -11.81 12.96 1.40
CA ASP A 74 -10.78 12.60 2.37
C ASP A 74 -9.99 11.41 1.83
N ASN A 75 -8.84 11.70 1.20
CA ASN A 75 -8.02 10.67 0.59
C ASN A 75 -6.97 10.17 1.61
N LYS A 76 -7.00 8.87 1.91
CA LYS A 76 -6.04 8.21 2.82
C LYS A 76 -4.74 7.79 2.12
N GLY A 77 -4.59 8.12 0.83
CA GLY A 77 -3.41 7.88 0.03
C GLY A 77 -3.23 8.94 -1.04
N ILE A 78 -2.67 8.54 -2.18
CA ILE A 78 -2.61 9.36 -3.40
C ILE A 78 -3.18 8.54 -4.55
N ASP A 79 -3.85 9.22 -5.48
CA ASP A 79 -4.36 8.59 -6.69
C ASP A 79 -3.50 9.03 -7.86
N ILE A 80 -3.00 8.07 -8.62
CA ILE A 80 -2.11 8.29 -9.76
C ILE A 80 -2.80 7.78 -11.02
N SER A 81 -3.09 8.70 -11.94
CA SER A 81 -3.54 8.34 -13.28
C SER A 81 -2.33 7.91 -14.12
N THR A 82 -2.48 6.82 -14.87
CA THR A 82 -1.42 6.22 -15.68
C THR A 82 -1.98 5.73 -17.03
N THR A 83 -1.12 5.20 -17.89
CA THR A 83 -1.52 4.66 -19.20
C THR A 83 -2.21 3.30 -19.06
N THR A 84 -3.15 2.99 -19.95
CA THR A 84 -3.82 1.69 -20.01
C THR A 84 -2.82 0.54 -20.06
N GLY A 85 -3.08 -0.52 -19.28
CA GLY A 85 -2.21 -1.69 -19.19
C GLY A 85 -0.93 -1.49 -18.37
N SER A 86 -0.80 -0.37 -17.64
CA SER A 86 0.33 -0.15 -16.75
C SER A 86 0.28 -1.07 -15.53
N THR A 87 1.46 -1.36 -15.00
CA THR A 87 1.63 -2.25 -13.85
C THR A 87 1.96 -1.45 -12.61
N ALA A 88 1.32 -1.77 -11.49
CA ALA A 88 1.70 -1.28 -10.17
C ALA A 88 2.98 -2.00 -9.71
N ARG A 89 3.89 -1.26 -9.09
CA ARG A 89 5.20 -1.75 -8.68
C ARG A 89 5.47 -1.45 -7.21
N ALA A 90 6.18 -2.34 -6.54
CA ALA A 90 6.63 -2.13 -5.17
C ALA A 90 7.53 -0.91 -5.08
N VAL A 91 7.20 0.02 -4.19
CA VAL A 91 8.05 1.21 -3.94
C VAL A 91 9.34 0.87 -3.20
N PHE A 92 9.40 -0.28 -2.52
CA PHE A 92 10.58 -0.72 -1.78
C PHE A 92 10.55 -2.24 -1.52
N ASP A 93 11.66 -2.80 -1.06
CA ASP A 93 11.77 -4.20 -0.66
C ASP A 93 10.86 -4.48 0.55
N GLY A 94 10.17 -5.62 0.56
CA GLY A 94 9.22 -5.94 1.62
C GLY A 94 8.57 -7.31 1.48
N GLU A 95 7.54 -7.56 2.27
CA GLU A 95 6.76 -8.81 2.26
C GLU A 95 5.28 -8.53 2.01
N VAL A 96 4.65 -9.29 1.12
CA VAL A 96 3.22 -9.21 0.85
C VAL A 96 2.46 -9.82 2.02
N ARG A 97 1.79 -8.97 2.81
CA ARG A 97 1.02 -9.43 3.97
C ARG A 97 -0.42 -9.79 3.61
N LYS A 98 -0.97 -9.20 2.55
CA LYS A 98 -2.34 -9.49 2.13
C LYS A 98 -2.59 -9.16 0.68
N VAL A 99 -3.38 -10.03 0.04
CA VAL A 99 -3.96 -9.83 -1.28
C VAL A 99 -5.44 -10.14 -1.16
N PHE A 100 -6.31 -9.20 -1.57
CA PHE A 100 -7.76 -9.38 -1.44
C PHE A 100 -8.53 -8.51 -2.43
N SER A 101 -9.69 -8.99 -2.85
CA SER A 101 -10.64 -8.24 -3.67
C SER A 101 -11.52 -7.34 -2.80
N ILE A 102 -11.61 -6.06 -3.15
CA ILE A 102 -12.54 -5.11 -2.57
C ILE A 102 -13.74 -5.02 -3.50
N THR A 103 -14.94 -5.23 -2.96
CA THR A 103 -16.17 -5.07 -3.74
C THR A 103 -16.26 -3.64 -4.28
N GLY A 104 -16.22 -3.51 -5.61
CA GLY A 104 -16.27 -2.22 -6.32
C GLY A 104 -14.96 -1.43 -6.39
N ALA A 105 -13.81 -1.97 -5.97
CA ALA A 105 -12.50 -1.32 -6.11
C ALA A 105 -11.38 -2.28 -6.54
N GLN A 106 -11.77 -3.35 -7.25
CA GLN A 106 -10.91 -4.43 -7.75
C GLN A 106 -10.01 -5.02 -6.66
N ASN A 107 -8.85 -5.57 -7.02
CA ASN A 107 -7.93 -6.19 -6.08
C ASN A 107 -7.05 -5.14 -5.37
N ALA A 108 -6.63 -5.51 -4.16
CA ALA A 108 -5.71 -4.75 -3.34
C ALA A 108 -4.58 -5.62 -2.80
N VAL A 109 -3.39 -5.04 -2.72
CA VAL A 109 -2.18 -5.66 -2.20
C VAL A 109 -1.63 -4.80 -1.07
N ILE A 110 -1.34 -5.41 0.07
CA ILE A 110 -0.68 -4.77 1.21
C ILE A 110 0.71 -5.34 1.36
N ILE A 111 1.72 -4.47 1.35
CA ILE A 111 3.14 -4.81 1.47
C ILE A 111 3.70 -4.17 2.73
N ARG A 112 4.48 -4.95 3.47
CA ARG A 112 5.17 -4.52 4.67
C ARG A 112 6.64 -4.26 4.39
N HIS A 113 7.12 -3.12 4.86
CA HIS A 113 8.53 -2.70 4.80
C HIS A 113 9.04 -2.42 6.23
N GLY A 114 9.05 -3.46 7.08
CA GLY A 114 9.35 -3.31 8.51
C GLY A 114 8.17 -2.70 9.29
N GLU A 115 8.33 -1.49 9.83
CA GLU A 115 7.26 -0.78 10.55
C GLU A 115 6.25 -0.08 9.61
N TYR A 116 6.59 0.04 8.33
CA TYR A 116 5.78 0.72 7.33
C TYR A 116 4.92 -0.27 6.54
N LEU A 117 3.72 0.18 6.16
CA LEU A 117 2.82 -0.53 5.25
C LEU A 117 2.56 0.33 4.02
N THR A 118 2.61 -0.28 2.84
CA THR A 118 2.14 0.31 1.59
C THR A 118 0.95 -0.49 1.07
N VAL A 119 0.02 0.22 0.44
CA VAL A 119 -1.24 -0.35 -0.01
C VAL A 119 -1.44 0.07 -1.46
N TYR A 120 -1.70 -0.91 -2.32
CA TYR A 120 -1.99 -0.72 -3.74
C TYR A 120 -3.41 -1.21 -3.98
N THR A 121 -4.24 -0.39 -4.61
CA THR A 121 -5.66 -0.68 -4.90
C THR A 121 -5.96 -0.46 -6.39
N HIS A 122 -7.17 -0.82 -6.83
CA HIS A 122 -7.59 -0.73 -8.23
C HIS A 122 -6.70 -1.58 -9.15
N LEU A 123 -6.39 -2.81 -8.73
CA LEU A 123 -5.64 -3.77 -9.54
C LEU A 123 -6.60 -4.77 -10.17
N ASP A 124 -6.59 -4.91 -11.49
CA ASP A 124 -7.38 -5.93 -12.20
C ASP A 124 -6.90 -7.33 -11.83
N ASP A 125 -5.59 -7.54 -11.93
CA ASP A 125 -4.92 -8.81 -11.61
C ASP A 125 -3.74 -8.56 -10.69
N THR A 126 -3.39 -9.54 -9.87
CA THR A 126 -2.23 -9.51 -8.97
C THR A 126 -1.24 -10.61 -9.32
N TYR A 127 0.04 -10.27 -9.40
CA TYR A 127 1.13 -11.21 -9.74
C TYR A 127 1.81 -11.83 -8.52
N VAL A 128 1.47 -11.34 -7.32
CA VAL A 128 2.11 -11.73 -6.07
C VAL A 128 1.15 -12.45 -5.13
N SER A 129 1.70 -13.30 -4.27
CA SER A 129 0.95 -14.06 -3.26
C SER A 129 1.25 -13.62 -1.83
N VAL A 130 0.35 -13.92 -0.89
CA VAL A 130 0.58 -13.65 0.54
C VAL A 130 1.79 -14.43 1.05
N GLY A 131 2.68 -13.76 1.77
CA GLY A 131 3.95 -14.29 2.28
C GLY A 131 5.13 -14.15 1.30
N GLU A 132 4.89 -13.67 0.09
CA GLU A 132 5.95 -13.47 -0.90
C GLU A 132 6.81 -12.25 -0.55
N SER A 133 8.14 -12.42 -0.62
CA SER A 133 9.07 -11.29 -0.56
C SER A 133 9.13 -10.58 -1.92
N VAL A 134 8.95 -9.27 -1.90
CA VAL A 134 9.04 -8.42 -3.07
C VAL A 134 10.28 -7.55 -3.02
N VAL A 135 10.85 -7.29 -4.18
CA VAL A 135 11.95 -6.32 -4.33
C VAL A 135 11.45 -5.01 -4.92
N THR A 136 12.24 -3.96 -4.74
CA THR A 136 11.98 -2.62 -5.25
C THR A 136 11.72 -2.65 -6.76
N LYS A 137 10.64 -1.98 -7.20
CA LYS A 137 10.11 -1.96 -8.58
C LYS A 137 9.58 -3.29 -9.11
N GLN A 138 9.49 -4.35 -8.29
CA GLN A 138 8.82 -5.60 -8.70
C GLN A 138 7.36 -5.33 -9.07
N ALA A 139 6.91 -5.93 -10.16
CA ALA A 139 5.54 -5.87 -10.61
C ALA A 139 4.61 -6.57 -9.61
N LEU A 140 3.55 -5.88 -9.19
CA LEU A 140 2.56 -6.36 -8.22
C LEU A 140 1.25 -6.76 -8.86
N GLY A 141 0.86 -6.10 -9.95
CA GLY A 141 -0.41 -6.32 -10.62
C GLY A 141 -0.72 -5.27 -11.69
N THR A 142 -1.69 -5.57 -12.55
CA THR A 142 -2.15 -4.67 -13.61
C THR A 142 -3.12 -3.65 -13.03
N ILE A 143 -2.94 -2.38 -13.37
CA ILE A 143 -3.78 -1.28 -12.90
C ILE A 143 -5.07 -1.25 -13.71
N HIS A 144 -6.20 -1.14 -13.01
CA HIS A 144 -7.52 -0.99 -13.61
C HIS A 144 -7.59 0.26 -14.48
N THR A 145 -8.20 0.12 -15.65
CA THR A 145 -8.49 1.24 -16.54
C THR A 145 -10.00 1.39 -16.67
N ASP A 146 -10.51 2.56 -16.29
CA ASP A 146 -11.89 2.94 -16.59
C ASP A 146 -12.01 3.18 -18.10
N ASN A 147 -12.81 2.36 -18.78
CA ASN A 147 -13.17 2.54 -20.21
C ASN A 147 -14.47 3.34 -20.36
#